data_AF-A0A0W0WS65-F1
#
_entry.id   AF-A0A0W0WS65-F1
#
_cell.length_a   1.000
_cell.length_b   1.000
_cell.length_c   1.000
_cell.angle_alpha   90.00
_cell.angle_beta   90.00
_cell.angle_gamma   90.00
#
_symmetry.space_group_name_H-M   'P 1'
#
loop_
_entity.id
_entity.type
_entity.pdbx_description
1 polymer ?
#
loop_
_entity_poly.entity_id
_entity_poly.type
_entity_poly.pdbx_seq_one_letter_code
_entity_poly.pdbx_strand_id
1 'polypeptide(L)'
;MNFYINEKTKVIRKFPGGKYYKNTLSASGVKELEKNLPEGSSLALTYIKDGRFIQLSESNTSRYQSAQRGGTCWYSAFKHTFYGPFFSGPQRDIEKIISDYHKECTGLTLIKAEEDAFVDWFNEQMDDENESRDRLLASFLLKNSSTLREAPRKLLQDFIDSNEVDLTYFAMNRQGRALMDAIKTVSRRLHFNVESAVWEAVKRNGIPSTLDLSSDELSSYYDRAIIKHIWSYDYTDSSWHPVKGLQALIEEIRQASLLAEIDYNLVKVGTGQPALHFTENGEDGYSIFNVMKTEEEEAGEETHVIKIIGAERMQEDGYVYFIDPNDASAPHEPRVIHKISYSLFCHVLLDEHGLSVNKSMAAELFPTVLYRAKKEDTDVVMPASPRRSKRLLSPKIDSKQAPLADNEDQKAHEIKNKKQKFEEFQSYKPSL
;
A
#
# COMPACT_ATOMS: atom_id res chain seq x y z
N MET A 1 13.36 5.72 -20.71
CA MET A 1 13.66 4.93 -19.48
C MET A 1 15.15 5.04 -19.22
N ASN A 2 15.55 5.20 -17.96
CA ASN A 2 16.96 5.35 -17.58
C ASN A 2 17.51 4.01 -17.10
N PHE A 3 18.75 3.69 -17.49
CA PHE A 3 19.47 2.48 -17.10
C PHE A 3 20.86 2.84 -16.57
N TYR A 4 21.35 2.12 -15.56
CA TYR A 4 22.77 2.16 -15.19
C TYR A 4 23.60 1.36 -16.19
N ILE A 5 23.05 0.24 -16.68
CA ILE A 5 23.66 -0.58 -17.74
C ILE A 5 22.55 -1.00 -18.71
N ASN A 6 22.79 -0.83 -20.00
CA ASN A 6 21.89 -1.32 -21.05
C ASN A 6 22.70 -1.84 -22.24
N GLU A 7 23.22 -3.04 -22.08
CA GLU A 7 23.97 -3.78 -23.08
C GLU A 7 23.18 -4.99 -23.55
N LYS A 8 23.64 -5.66 -24.61
CA LYS A 8 22.96 -6.83 -25.17
C LYS A 8 22.77 -7.96 -24.15
N THR A 9 23.77 -8.16 -23.30
CA THR A 9 23.88 -9.24 -22.30
C THR A 9 23.46 -8.83 -20.90
N LYS A 10 23.33 -7.53 -20.62
CA LYS A 10 23.09 -7.03 -19.27
C LYS A 10 22.23 -5.77 -19.31
N VAL A 11 21.16 -5.78 -18.53
CA VAL A 11 20.30 -4.61 -18.35
C VAL A 11 20.06 -4.40 -16.86
N ILE A 12 20.24 -3.16 -16.39
CA ILE A 12 19.91 -2.75 -15.01
C ILE A 12 19.26 -1.37 -15.09
N ARG A 13 17.95 -1.32 -14.79
CA ARG A 13 17.15 -0.10 -14.76
C ARG A 13 17.57 0.79 -13.61
N LYS A 14 17.48 2.11 -13.82
CA LYS A 14 17.52 3.07 -12.71
C LYS A 14 16.15 3.14 -12.04
N PHE A 15 16.18 3.00 -10.73
CA PHE A 15 15.08 3.17 -9.79
C PHE A 15 15.57 4.14 -8.73
N PRO A 16 14.88 5.28 -8.53
CA PRO A 16 15.29 6.25 -7.55
C PRO A 16 15.33 5.61 -6.15
N GLY A 17 16.24 6.04 -5.28
CA GLY A 17 16.20 5.75 -3.85
C GLY A 17 14.95 6.35 -3.17
N GLY A 18 14.99 6.56 -1.86
CA GLY A 18 13.87 7.13 -1.11
C GLY A 18 13.22 8.38 -1.75
N LYS A 19 11.99 8.71 -1.35
CA LYS A 19 11.23 9.80 -2.00
C LYS A 19 11.81 11.17 -1.66
N TYR A 20 12.26 11.91 -2.67
CA TYR A 20 12.24 13.37 -2.62
C TYR A 20 10.83 13.84 -2.96
N TYR A 21 10.05 14.23 -1.95
CA TYR A 21 8.79 14.92 -2.23
C TYR A 21 9.13 16.29 -2.80
N LYS A 22 8.94 16.44 -4.11
CA LYS A 22 8.93 17.75 -4.76
C LYS A 22 7.59 18.43 -4.46
N ASN A 23 7.51 19.10 -3.31
CA ASN A 23 6.53 20.18 -3.12
C ASN A 23 7.02 21.40 -3.89
N THR A 24 7.12 21.29 -5.21
CA THR A 24 7.54 22.41 -6.05
C THR A 24 6.31 23.15 -6.57
N LEU A 25 6.43 24.47 -6.70
CA LEU A 25 5.40 25.31 -7.33
C LEU A 25 5.09 24.86 -8.78
N SER A 26 5.99 24.13 -9.43
CA SER A 26 5.75 23.49 -10.74
C SER A 26 4.79 22.31 -10.67
N ALA A 27 4.92 21.40 -9.70
CA ALA A 27 4.07 20.21 -9.58
C ALA A 27 2.61 20.55 -9.18
N SER A 28 2.39 21.78 -8.70
CA SER A 28 1.09 22.32 -8.30
C SER A 28 0.49 23.27 -9.36
N GLY A 29 1.14 23.46 -10.51
CA GLY A 29 0.71 24.39 -11.56
C GLY A 29 0.89 25.87 -11.21
N VAL A 30 1.53 26.20 -10.08
CA VAL A 30 1.69 27.57 -9.58
C VAL A 30 2.72 28.38 -10.38
N LYS A 31 3.78 27.73 -10.89
CA LYS A 31 4.72 28.41 -11.82
C LYS A 31 4.04 28.93 -13.09
N GLU A 32 2.94 28.32 -13.52
CA GLU A 32 2.17 28.81 -14.67
C GLU A 32 1.29 30.01 -14.30
N LEU A 33 0.90 30.14 -13.03
CA LEU A 33 0.21 31.31 -12.50
C LEU A 33 1.17 32.50 -12.36
N GLU A 34 2.43 32.26 -11.98
CA GLU A 34 3.48 33.28 -11.89
C GLU A 34 3.79 33.95 -13.23
N LYS A 35 3.58 33.27 -14.37
CA LYS A 35 3.74 33.85 -15.72
C LYS A 35 2.83 35.05 -15.99
N ASN A 36 1.75 35.20 -15.21
CA ASN A 36 0.79 36.29 -15.34
C ASN A 36 0.98 37.38 -14.27
N LEU A 37 2.02 37.26 -13.44
CA LEU A 37 2.33 38.25 -12.41
C LEU A 37 3.36 39.27 -12.92
N PRO A 38 3.40 40.47 -12.31
CA PRO A 38 4.45 41.44 -12.56
C PRO A 38 5.84 40.84 -12.28
N GLU A 39 6.83 41.19 -13.10
CA GLU A 39 8.23 40.80 -12.89
C GLU A 39 8.67 41.03 -11.44
N GLY A 40 9.26 40.00 -10.83
CA GLY A 40 9.70 40.01 -9.43
C GLY A 40 8.67 39.55 -8.40
N SER A 41 7.45 39.18 -8.81
CA SER A 41 6.43 38.61 -7.91
C SER A 41 6.51 37.08 -7.86
N SER A 42 6.50 36.49 -6.67
CA SER A 42 6.44 35.02 -6.48
C SER A 42 5.16 34.62 -5.73
N LEU A 43 4.65 33.43 -6.04
CA LEU A 43 3.50 32.83 -5.36
C LEU A 43 3.98 31.81 -4.34
N ALA A 44 3.54 31.97 -3.09
CA ALA A 44 3.74 30.97 -2.05
C ALA A 44 2.47 30.14 -1.85
N LEU A 45 2.59 28.83 -1.93
CA LEU A 45 1.52 27.92 -1.53
C LEU A 45 1.50 27.77 -0.02
N THR A 46 0.33 27.93 0.60
CA THR A 46 0.10 27.72 2.02
C THR A 46 -1.07 26.76 2.22
N TYR A 47 -1.03 25.93 3.26
CA TYR A 47 -2.17 25.16 3.72
C TYR A 47 -2.46 25.47 5.19
N ILE A 48 -3.71 25.30 5.60
CA ILE A 48 -4.11 25.49 7.00
C ILE A 48 -4.09 24.15 7.70
N LYS A 49 -3.35 24.06 8.80
CA LYS A 49 -3.37 22.91 9.72
C LYS A 49 -3.41 23.43 11.15
N ASP A 50 -4.33 22.90 11.96
CA ASP A 50 -4.51 23.26 13.36
C ASP A 50 -4.64 24.79 13.58
N GLY A 51 -5.38 25.46 12.68
CA GLY A 51 -5.61 26.90 12.74
C GLY A 51 -4.42 27.78 12.34
N ARG A 52 -3.33 27.20 11.82
CA ARG A 52 -2.13 27.93 11.39
C ARG A 52 -1.91 27.83 9.89
N PHE A 53 -1.50 28.93 9.27
CA PHE A 53 -1.00 28.94 7.90
C PHE A 53 0.40 28.34 7.86
N ILE A 54 0.56 27.23 7.16
CA ILE A 54 1.85 26.58 6.93
C ILE A 54 2.22 26.81 5.48
N GLN A 55 3.31 27.54 5.25
CA GLN A 55 3.90 27.69 3.92
C GLN A 55 4.52 26.37 3.47
N LEU A 56 4.16 25.92 2.27
CA LEU A 56 4.84 24.82 1.61
C LEU A 56 6.21 25.34 1.18
N SER A 57 7.25 24.86 1.85
CA SER A 57 8.63 25.18 1.47
C SER A 57 8.93 24.64 0.07
N GLU A 58 9.63 25.41 -0.76
CA GLU A 58 10.34 24.90 -1.94
C GLU A 58 11.59 24.09 -1.53
N SER A 59 11.41 23.10 -0.65
CA SER A 59 12.48 22.22 -0.23
C SER A 59 12.26 20.84 -0.81
N ASN A 60 13.32 20.23 -1.33
CA ASN A 60 13.36 18.79 -1.49
C ASN A 60 13.45 18.19 -0.09
N THR A 61 12.31 17.90 0.53
CA THR A 61 12.33 17.22 1.81
C THR A 61 12.64 15.75 1.52
N SER A 62 13.85 15.33 1.88
CA SER A 62 14.25 13.93 1.83
C SER A 62 13.38 13.15 2.82
N ARG A 63 12.58 12.22 2.32
CA ARG A 63 11.86 11.28 3.18
C ARG A 63 12.37 9.88 2.92
N TYR A 64 12.69 9.17 4.01
CA TYR A 64 12.89 7.74 3.96
C TYR A 64 11.69 7.08 3.28
N GLN A 65 11.96 6.20 2.34
CA GLN A 65 11.05 5.10 2.09
C GLN A 65 11.25 4.15 3.27
N SER A 66 10.29 4.12 4.19
CA SER A 66 10.38 3.22 5.33
C SER A 66 10.32 1.77 4.82
N ALA A 67 11.09 0.89 5.45
CA ALA A 67 10.81 -0.55 5.37
C ALA A 67 9.33 -0.76 5.70
N GLN A 68 8.66 -1.64 4.97
CA GLN A 68 7.25 -1.87 5.21
C GLN A 68 7.09 -2.39 6.64
N ARG A 69 6.33 -1.66 7.45
CA ARG A 69 5.96 -2.13 8.78
C ARG A 69 4.80 -3.10 8.57
N GLY A 70 5.06 -4.39 8.67
CA GLY A 70 4.03 -5.43 8.68
C GLY A 70 3.48 -5.79 7.31
N GLY A 71 4.11 -6.78 6.66
CA GLY A 71 3.40 -7.94 6.13
C GLY A 71 2.63 -7.85 4.80
N THR A 72 2.63 -6.77 4.02
CA THR A 72 1.91 -6.79 2.72
C THR A 72 2.63 -6.06 1.58
N CYS A 73 3.72 -6.69 1.10
CA CYS A 73 4.52 -6.29 -0.06
C CYS A 73 3.68 -6.01 -1.33
N TRP A 74 2.55 -6.71 -1.46
CA TRP A 74 1.53 -6.62 -2.51
C TRP A 74 1.07 -5.19 -2.84
N TYR A 75 0.81 -4.37 -1.82
CA TYR A 75 0.21 -3.04 -1.99
C TYR A 75 1.23 -1.95 -2.35
N SER A 76 2.50 -2.21 -2.08
CA SER A 76 3.59 -1.28 -2.39
C SER A 76 4.20 -1.55 -3.77
N ALA A 77 4.18 -2.81 -4.21
CA ALA A 77 4.53 -3.20 -5.59
C ALA A 77 3.62 -2.52 -6.62
N PHE A 78 2.37 -2.25 -6.24
CA PHE A 78 1.36 -1.57 -7.06
C PHE A 78 1.84 -0.23 -7.66
N LYS A 79 2.57 0.60 -6.92
CA LYS A 79 2.80 1.98 -7.37
C LYS A 79 3.94 2.08 -8.39
N HIS A 80 3.59 2.13 -9.68
CA HIS A 80 4.51 2.64 -10.71
C HIS A 80 4.58 4.18 -10.67
N THR A 81 3.45 4.86 -10.44
CA THR A 81 3.32 6.32 -10.48
C THR A 81 2.59 6.84 -9.23
N PHE A 82 3.00 8.01 -8.70
CA PHE A 82 2.42 8.62 -7.50
C PHE A 82 1.77 9.96 -7.84
N TYR A 83 0.46 10.05 -7.68
CA TYR A 83 -0.32 11.23 -8.04
C TYR A 83 -0.25 12.30 -6.93
N GLY A 84 -0.09 11.89 -5.68
CA GLY A 84 0.11 12.82 -4.55
C GLY A 84 -1.13 13.59 -4.11
N PRO A 85 -1.07 14.28 -2.97
CA PRO A 85 -2.26 14.80 -2.28
C PRO A 85 -3.00 15.92 -3.02
N PHE A 86 -2.35 16.57 -3.99
CA PHE A 86 -2.91 17.69 -4.74
C PHE A 86 -3.37 17.32 -6.15
N PHE A 87 -3.23 16.07 -6.57
CA PHE A 87 -3.75 15.60 -7.85
C PHE A 87 -5.26 15.39 -7.76
N SER A 88 -5.99 15.92 -8.75
CA SER A 88 -7.45 15.97 -8.78
C SER A 88 -8.09 14.99 -9.76
N GLY A 89 -7.31 14.10 -10.38
CA GLY A 89 -7.82 13.06 -11.28
C GLY A 89 -8.29 11.79 -10.56
N PRO A 90 -9.11 10.96 -11.23
CA PRO A 90 -9.70 9.74 -10.65
C PRO A 90 -8.66 8.74 -10.14
N GLN A 91 -7.45 8.77 -10.69
CA GLN A 91 -6.33 7.93 -10.23
C GLN A 91 -5.96 8.20 -8.77
N ARG A 92 -6.18 9.42 -8.26
CA ARG A 92 -5.92 9.74 -6.86
C ARG A 92 -6.95 9.14 -5.91
N ASP A 93 -8.20 9.05 -6.33
CA ASP A 93 -9.24 8.43 -5.52
C ASP A 93 -8.96 6.93 -5.35
N ILE A 94 -8.58 6.26 -6.44
CA ILE A 94 -8.11 4.86 -6.42
C ILE A 94 -6.88 4.72 -5.49
N GLU A 95 -5.88 5.61 -5.64
CA GLU A 95 -4.68 5.59 -4.80
C GLU A 95 -5.00 5.75 -3.30
N LYS A 96 -6.00 6.57 -2.96
CA LYS A 96 -6.45 6.77 -1.59
C LYS A 96 -7.15 5.52 -1.05
N ILE A 97 -8.04 4.92 -1.84
CA ILE A 97 -8.74 3.68 -1.47
C ILE A 97 -7.73 2.58 -1.16
N ILE A 98 -6.76 2.35 -2.05
CA ILE A 98 -5.70 1.35 -1.85
C ILE A 98 -4.83 1.69 -0.63
N SER A 99 -4.51 2.97 -0.43
CA SER A 99 -3.72 3.40 0.74
C SER A 99 -4.45 3.22 2.07
N ASP A 100 -5.77 3.37 2.11
CA ASP A 100 -6.57 3.13 3.31
C ASP A 100 -6.64 1.62 3.59
N TYR A 101 -6.88 0.83 2.55
CA TYR A 101 -6.93 -0.63 2.63
C TYR A 101 -5.60 -1.23 3.10
N HIS A 102 -4.47 -0.73 2.60
CA HIS A 102 -3.14 -1.15 3.08
C HIS A 102 -2.98 -0.93 4.59
N LYS A 103 -3.41 0.22 5.13
CA LYS A 103 -3.34 0.47 6.59
C LYS A 103 -4.21 -0.49 7.39
N GLU A 104 -5.40 -0.81 6.86
CA GLU A 104 -6.31 -1.78 7.45
C GLU A 104 -5.67 -3.17 7.49
N CYS A 105 -5.08 -3.63 6.39
CA CYS A 105 -4.33 -4.89 6.32
C CYS A 105 -3.17 -4.91 7.30
N THR A 106 -2.35 -3.85 7.39
CA THR A 106 -1.27 -3.75 8.38
C THR A 106 -1.81 -3.91 9.81
N GLY A 107 -2.96 -3.31 10.11
CA GLY A 107 -3.61 -3.47 11.41
C GLY A 107 -4.04 -4.91 11.68
N LEU A 108 -4.63 -5.58 10.69
CA LEU A 108 -5.01 -6.99 10.78
C LEU A 108 -3.80 -7.92 10.96
N THR A 109 -2.70 -7.68 10.26
CA THR A 109 -1.45 -8.46 10.43
C THR A 109 -0.90 -8.34 11.85
N LEU A 110 -0.93 -7.15 12.44
CA LEU A 110 -0.48 -6.95 13.82
C LEU A 110 -1.38 -7.69 14.82
N ILE A 111 -2.70 -7.67 14.61
CA ILE A 111 -3.65 -8.41 15.44
C ILE A 111 -3.41 -9.92 15.30
N LYS A 112 -3.29 -10.42 14.06
CA LYS A 112 -2.98 -11.84 13.79
C LYS A 112 -1.71 -12.28 14.50
N ALA A 113 -0.62 -11.52 14.39
CA ALA A 113 0.64 -11.87 15.07
C ALA A 113 0.50 -11.91 16.61
N GLU A 114 -0.32 -11.05 17.21
CA GLU A 114 -0.60 -11.11 18.65
C GLU A 114 -1.52 -12.28 19.03
N GLU A 115 -2.50 -12.61 18.19
CA GLU A 115 -3.40 -13.74 18.38
C GLU A 115 -2.65 -15.07 18.22
N ASP A 116 -1.84 -15.24 17.17
CA ASP A 116 -1.05 -16.45 16.88
C ASP A 116 -0.07 -16.74 18.02
N ALA A 117 0.71 -15.74 18.45
CA ALA A 117 1.64 -15.89 19.57
C ALA A 117 0.92 -16.23 20.90
N PHE A 118 -0.33 -15.79 21.06
CA PHE A 118 -1.12 -16.15 22.22
C PHE A 118 -1.68 -17.57 22.13
N VAL A 119 -2.15 -17.99 20.95
CA VAL A 119 -2.65 -19.34 20.70
C VAL A 119 -1.54 -20.37 20.89
N ASP A 120 -0.34 -20.10 20.37
CA ASP A 120 0.84 -20.96 20.58
C ASP A 120 1.12 -21.15 22.06
N TRP A 121 1.20 -20.03 22.81
CA TRP A 121 1.38 -20.07 24.26
C TRP A 121 0.23 -20.81 24.97
N PHE A 122 -1.02 -20.62 24.53
CA PHE A 122 -2.20 -21.26 25.10
C PHE A 122 -2.12 -22.78 24.92
N ASN A 123 -1.75 -23.23 23.72
CA ASN A 123 -1.59 -24.65 23.40
C ASN A 123 -0.44 -25.27 24.20
N GLU A 124 0.67 -24.55 24.43
CA GLU A 124 1.74 -25.00 25.33
C GLU A 124 1.27 -25.21 26.78
N GLN A 125 0.20 -24.54 27.22
CA GLN A 125 -0.34 -24.73 28.58
C GLN A 125 -1.27 -25.93 28.71
N MET A 126 -1.64 -26.57 27.60
CA MET A 126 -2.59 -27.68 27.55
C MET A 126 -1.81 -29.00 27.36
N ASP A 127 -1.88 -29.93 28.32
CA ASP A 127 -1.44 -31.31 28.07
C ASP A 127 -2.39 -31.96 27.03
N ASP A 128 -1.82 -32.63 26.03
CA ASP A 128 -2.41 -33.18 24.78
C ASP A 128 -3.71 -34.01 24.87
N GLU A 129 -4.28 -34.25 26.06
CA GLU A 129 -5.30 -35.29 26.25
C GLU A 129 -6.77 -34.82 26.39
N ASN A 130 -7.13 -33.53 26.26
CA ASN A 130 -8.56 -33.15 26.31
C ASN A 130 -8.94 -31.79 25.68
N GLU A 131 -9.56 -31.82 24.48
CA GLU A 131 -10.20 -30.69 23.78
C GLU A 131 -11.33 -30.01 24.60
N SER A 132 -11.91 -30.69 25.59
CA SER A 132 -13.01 -30.15 26.40
C SER A 132 -12.60 -29.07 27.42
N ARG A 133 -11.32 -28.66 27.43
CA ARG A 133 -10.75 -27.72 28.41
C ARG A 133 -10.49 -26.32 27.89
N ASP A 134 -10.48 -26.09 26.58
CA ASP A 134 -10.17 -24.79 25.99
C ASP A 134 -11.06 -23.67 26.56
N ARG A 135 -12.38 -23.88 26.57
CA ARG A 135 -13.32 -22.88 27.10
C ARG A 135 -13.17 -22.64 28.60
N LEU A 136 -12.82 -23.68 29.37
CA LEU A 136 -12.59 -23.58 30.80
C LEU A 136 -11.33 -22.76 31.07
N LEU A 137 -10.24 -23.05 30.35
CA LEU A 137 -8.99 -22.31 30.46
C LEU A 137 -9.16 -20.86 29.97
N ALA A 138 -9.79 -20.65 28.80
CA ALA A 138 -10.13 -19.33 28.27
C ALA A 138 -10.93 -18.49 29.29
N SER A 139 -11.98 -19.08 29.88
CA SER A 139 -12.79 -18.43 30.91
C SER A 139 -11.99 -18.10 32.17
N PHE A 140 -11.10 -19.00 32.58
CA PHE A 140 -10.22 -18.78 33.72
C PHE A 140 -9.23 -17.64 33.45
N LEU A 141 -8.60 -17.62 32.28
CA LEU A 141 -7.65 -16.59 31.88
C LEU A 141 -8.31 -15.21 31.77
N LEU A 142 -9.49 -15.10 31.15
CA LEU A 142 -10.22 -13.83 31.09
C LEU A 142 -10.58 -13.28 32.47
N LYS A 143 -10.95 -14.15 33.41
CA LYS A 143 -11.35 -13.73 34.76
C LYS A 143 -10.17 -13.38 35.65
N ASN A 144 -9.03 -14.07 35.50
CA ASN A 144 -7.92 -13.99 36.45
C ASN A 144 -6.67 -13.30 35.90
N SER A 145 -6.58 -13.07 34.59
CA SER A 145 -5.41 -12.40 34.00
C SER A 145 -5.68 -10.93 33.75
N SER A 146 -5.12 -10.09 34.63
CA SER A 146 -5.12 -8.63 34.47
C SER A 146 -4.11 -8.14 33.43
N THR A 147 -3.21 -9.01 32.95
CA THR A 147 -2.08 -8.66 32.07
C THR A 147 -2.33 -8.98 30.60
N LEU A 148 -3.46 -9.60 30.24
CA LEU A 148 -3.81 -9.85 28.83
C LEU A 148 -3.95 -8.54 28.06
N ARG A 149 -3.24 -8.47 26.93
CA ARG A 149 -3.40 -7.43 25.92
C ARG A 149 -4.80 -7.49 25.31
N GLU A 150 -5.17 -6.40 24.64
CA GLU A 150 -6.52 -6.21 24.09
C GLU A 150 -6.89 -7.27 23.04
N ALA A 151 -5.99 -7.59 22.10
CA ALA A 151 -6.28 -8.56 21.05
C ALA A 151 -6.54 -9.98 21.61
N PRO A 152 -5.63 -10.59 22.42
CA PRO A 152 -5.90 -11.87 23.08
C PRO A 152 -7.15 -11.87 23.97
N ARG A 153 -7.40 -10.77 24.71
CA ARG A 153 -8.61 -10.64 25.53
C ARG A 153 -9.87 -10.70 24.68
N LYS A 154 -9.90 -9.98 23.56
CA LYS A 154 -11.03 -9.99 22.63
C LYS A 154 -11.19 -11.35 21.95
N LEU A 155 -10.09 -12.00 21.55
CA LEU A 155 -10.10 -13.36 21.00
C LEU A 155 -10.77 -14.34 21.95
N LEU A 156 -10.35 -14.39 23.22
CA LEU A 156 -10.94 -15.29 24.22
C LEU A 156 -12.42 -14.99 24.48
N GLN A 157 -12.79 -13.70 24.56
CA GLN A 157 -14.19 -13.32 24.78
C GLN A 157 -15.07 -13.81 23.64
N ASP A 158 -14.67 -13.52 22.40
CA ASP A 158 -15.41 -13.93 21.21
C ASP A 158 -15.43 -15.46 21.06
N PHE A 159 -14.38 -16.17 21.48
CA PHE A 159 -14.33 -17.64 21.49
C PHE A 159 -15.34 -18.25 22.46
N ILE A 160 -15.40 -17.74 23.70
CA ILE A 160 -16.34 -18.22 24.73
C ILE A 160 -17.79 -18.00 24.30
N ASP A 161 -18.06 -16.89 23.62
CA ASP A 161 -19.40 -16.54 23.12
C ASP A 161 -19.76 -17.29 21.82
N SER A 162 -18.80 -17.96 21.18
CA SER A 162 -19.02 -18.75 19.97
C SER A 162 -19.59 -20.15 20.27
N ASN A 163 -19.78 -20.98 19.23
CA ASN A 163 -20.04 -22.43 19.35
C ASN A 163 -18.82 -23.30 19.01
N GLU A 164 -17.66 -22.69 18.68
CA GLU A 164 -16.45 -23.41 18.28
C GLU A 164 -15.75 -24.01 19.51
N VAL A 165 -15.22 -25.23 19.39
CA VAL A 165 -14.67 -25.97 20.54
C VAL A 165 -13.16 -25.84 20.68
N ASP A 166 -12.47 -25.52 19.59
CA ASP A 166 -11.02 -25.42 19.47
C ASP A 166 -10.63 -23.94 19.27
N LEU A 167 -9.76 -23.42 20.15
CA LEU A 167 -9.33 -22.02 20.09
C LEU A 167 -8.48 -21.72 18.85
N THR A 168 -7.64 -22.67 18.43
CA THR A 168 -6.74 -22.52 17.26
C THR A 168 -7.55 -22.35 15.98
N TYR A 169 -8.48 -23.26 15.73
CA TYR A 169 -9.40 -23.23 14.60
C TYR A 169 -10.28 -21.99 14.63
N PHE A 170 -10.76 -21.58 15.80
CA PHE A 170 -11.52 -20.35 15.97
C PHE A 170 -10.70 -19.10 15.60
N ALA A 171 -9.46 -19.01 16.08
CA ALA A 171 -8.57 -17.90 15.77
C ALA A 171 -8.31 -17.81 14.26
N MET A 172 -7.95 -18.92 13.60
CA MET A 172 -7.74 -18.97 12.15
C MET A 172 -8.98 -18.51 11.38
N ASN A 173 -10.16 -19.04 11.71
CA ASN A 173 -11.40 -18.65 11.02
C ASN A 173 -11.80 -17.19 11.26
N ARG A 174 -11.54 -16.67 12.46
CA ARG A 174 -11.79 -15.27 12.80
C ARG A 174 -10.89 -14.35 11.97
N GLN A 175 -9.60 -14.67 11.89
CA GLN A 175 -8.62 -13.92 11.12
C GLN A 175 -8.98 -13.91 9.63
N GLY A 176 -9.30 -15.08 9.06
CA GLY A 176 -9.77 -15.20 7.68
C GLY A 176 -11.04 -14.39 7.40
N ARG A 177 -12.02 -14.42 8.32
CA ARG A 177 -13.25 -13.59 8.23
C ARG A 177 -12.95 -12.09 8.25
N ALA A 178 -12.10 -11.63 9.16
CA ALA A 178 -11.73 -10.22 9.26
C ALA A 178 -11.05 -9.72 7.98
N LEU A 179 -10.17 -10.53 7.39
CA LEU A 179 -9.53 -10.21 6.11
C LEU A 179 -10.56 -10.16 4.96
N MET A 180 -11.45 -11.15 4.86
CA MET A 180 -12.51 -11.16 3.84
C MET A 180 -13.44 -9.94 3.94
N ASP A 181 -13.79 -9.49 5.15
CA ASP A 181 -14.65 -8.32 5.36
C ASP A 181 -13.97 -7.01 4.92
N ALA A 182 -12.68 -6.86 5.22
CA ALA A 182 -11.87 -5.75 4.73
C ALA A 182 -11.82 -5.76 3.18
N ILE A 183 -11.59 -6.94 2.59
CA ILE A 183 -11.56 -7.14 1.13
C ILE A 183 -12.90 -6.79 0.48
N LYS A 184 -14.01 -7.27 1.02
CA LYS A 184 -15.36 -6.93 0.51
C LYS A 184 -15.64 -5.43 0.61
N THR A 185 -15.12 -4.77 1.65
CA THR A 185 -15.27 -3.32 1.82
C THR A 185 -14.47 -2.53 0.79
N VAL A 186 -13.20 -2.87 0.56
CA VAL A 186 -12.40 -2.20 -0.49
C VAL A 186 -12.93 -2.53 -1.88
N SER A 187 -13.35 -3.77 -2.14
CA SER A 187 -13.91 -4.20 -3.42
C SER A 187 -15.15 -3.38 -3.82
N ARG A 188 -16.04 -3.09 -2.87
CA ARG A 188 -17.20 -2.20 -3.09
C ARG A 188 -16.77 -0.77 -3.46
N ARG A 189 -15.73 -0.24 -2.80
CA ARG A 189 -15.18 1.10 -3.10
C ARG A 189 -14.49 1.17 -4.47
N LEU A 190 -13.91 0.05 -4.93
CA LEU A 190 -13.26 -0.07 -6.24
C LEU A 190 -14.23 -0.48 -7.36
N HIS A 191 -15.52 -0.70 -7.05
CA HIS A 191 -16.51 -1.23 -8.00
C HIS A 191 -16.10 -2.58 -8.63
N PHE A 192 -15.40 -3.40 -7.86
CA PHE A 192 -15.02 -4.75 -8.24
C PHE A 192 -15.96 -5.77 -7.58
N ASN A 193 -16.34 -6.82 -8.31
CA ASN A 193 -17.11 -7.94 -7.76
C ASN A 193 -16.14 -9.07 -7.38
N VAL A 194 -15.52 -8.95 -6.21
CA VAL A 194 -14.57 -9.94 -5.69
C VAL A 194 -15.20 -11.32 -5.51
N GLU A 195 -16.48 -11.41 -5.14
CA GLU A 195 -17.15 -12.70 -4.89
C GLU A 195 -17.28 -13.51 -6.19
N SER A 196 -17.61 -12.85 -7.30
CA SER A 196 -17.61 -13.50 -8.62
C SER A 196 -16.22 -13.96 -9.05
N ALA A 197 -15.18 -13.14 -8.81
CA ALA A 197 -13.82 -13.50 -9.15
C ALA A 197 -13.29 -14.69 -8.33
N VAL A 198 -13.62 -14.73 -7.03
CA VAL A 198 -13.30 -15.85 -6.14
C VAL A 198 -14.03 -17.12 -6.58
N TRP A 199 -15.33 -17.03 -6.86
CA TRP A 199 -16.11 -18.18 -7.34
C TRP A 199 -15.52 -18.79 -8.61
N GLU A 200 -15.13 -17.96 -9.58
CA GLU A 200 -14.48 -18.43 -10.79
C GLU A 200 -13.13 -19.11 -10.52
N ALA A 201 -12.32 -18.56 -9.61
CA ALA A 201 -11.03 -19.14 -9.24
C ALA A 201 -11.19 -20.49 -8.54
N VAL A 202 -12.09 -20.59 -7.56
CA VAL A 202 -12.40 -21.82 -6.82
C VAL A 202 -12.87 -22.92 -7.78
N LYS A 203 -13.78 -22.59 -8.71
CA LYS A 203 -14.26 -23.53 -9.73
C LYS A 203 -13.14 -24.02 -10.67
N ARG A 204 -12.22 -23.13 -11.07
CA ARG A 204 -11.07 -23.50 -11.91
C ARG A 204 -10.13 -24.48 -11.21
N ASN A 205 -10.02 -24.39 -9.88
CA ASN A 205 -9.25 -25.33 -9.07
C ASN A 205 -9.98 -26.64 -8.75
N GLY A 206 -11.14 -26.90 -9.38
CA GLY A 206 -11.88 -28.15 -9.23
C GLY A 206 -12.69 -28.27 -7.93
N ILE A 207 -12.81 -27.18 -7.16
CA ILE A 207 -13.58 -27.16 -5.92
C ILE A 207 -15.05 -26.88 -6.26
N PRO A 208 -16.00 -27.76 -5.88
CA PRO A 208 -17.41 -27.64 -6.28
C PRO A 208 -18.12 -26.42 -5.70
N SER A 209 -17.74 -26.01 -4.49
CA SER A 209 -18.40 -24.94 -3.75
C SER A 209 -17.41 -24.18 -2.85
N THR A 210 -17.61 -22.87 -2.71
CA THR A 210 -16.88 -22.07 -1.70
C THR A 210 -17.25 -22.44 -0.27
N LEU A 211 -18.37 -23.15 -0.08
CA LEU A 211 -18.78 -23.67 1.24
C LEU A 211 -17.93 -24.87 1.70
N ASP A 212 -17.17 -25.48 0.78
CA ASP A 212 -16.30 -26.61 1.08
C ASP A 212 -14.94 -26.16 1.64
N LEU A 213 -14.70 -24.84 1.72
CA LEU A 213 -13.47 -24.24 2.21
C LEU A 213 -13.66 -23.65 3.60
N SER A 214 -12.65 -23.79 4.46
CA SER A 214 -12.57 -23.04 5.71
C SER A 214 -12.50 -21.53 5.46
N SER A 215 -12.77 -20.71 6.48
CA SER A 215 -12.70 -19.24 6.31
C SER A 215 -11.27 -18.78 6.03
N ASP A 216 -10.29 -19.50 6.55
CA ASP A 216 -8.86 -19.24 6.32
C ASP A 216 -8.50 -19.50 4.85
N GLU A 217 -8.78 -20.70 4.33
CA GLU A 217 -8.52 -21.05 2.93
C GLU A 217 -9.27 -20.13 1.95
N LEU A 218 -10.54 -19.82 2.25
CA LEU A 218 -11.33 -18.92 1.41
C LEU A 218 -10.74 -17.50 1.41
N SER A 219 -10.18 -17.05 2.53
CA SER A 219 -9.58 -15.71 2.63
C SER A 219 -8.39 -15.54 1.68
N SER A 220 -7.59 -16.58 1.44
CA SER A 220 -6.49 -16.56 0.49
C SER A 220 -6.96 -16.34 -0.96
N TYR A 221 -8.11 -16.90 -1.33
CA TYR A 221 -8.73 -16.62 -2.64
C TYR A 221 -9.19 -15.17 -2.76
N TYR A 222 -9.81 -14.63 -1.71
CA TYR A 222 -10.23 -13.23 -1.67
C TYR A 222 -9.03 -12.29 -1.79
N ASP A 223 -7.94 -12.57 -1.06
CA ASP A 223 -6.74 -11.73 -1.05
C ASP A 223 -6.08 -11.70 -2.44
N ARG A 224 -5.87 -12.87 -3.05
CA ARG A 224 -5.36 -12.94 -4.43
C ARG A 224 -6.26 -12.21 -5.43
N ALA A 225 -7.58 -12.34 -5.33
CA ALA A 225 -8.52 -11.71 -6.25
C ALA A 225 -8.45 -10.17 -6.17
N ILE A 226 -8.43 -9.60 -4.96
CA ILE A 226 -8.35 -8.14 -4.80
C ILE A 226 -6.97 -7.60 -5.20
N ILE A 227 -5.90 -8.32 -4.90
CA ILE A 227 -4.54 -7.91 -5.25
C ILE A 227 -4.37 -7.88 -6.77
N LYS A 228 -4.79 -8.94 -7.49
CA LYS A 228 -4.78 -8.95 -8.96
C LYS A 228 -5.59 -7.79 -9.54
N HIS A 229 -6.76 -7.50 -8.95
CA HIS A 229 -7.56 -6.35 -9.37
C HIS A 229 -6.82 -5.01 -9.15
N ILE A 230 -6.18 -4.82 -7.99
CA ILE A 230 -5.37 -3.64 -7.72
C ILE A 230 -4.22 -3.53 -8.73
N TRP A 231 -3.48 -4.61 -8.97
CA TRP A 231 -2.40 -4.61 -9.96
C TRP A 231 -2.89 -4.27 -11.36
N SER A 232 -4.10 -4.68 -11.72
CA SER A 232 -4.68 -4.39 -13.04
C SER A 232 -4.82 -2.90 -13.36
N TYR A 233 -4.70 -1.98 -12.40
CA TYR A 233 -4.67 -0.55 -12.72
C TYR A 233 -3.34 -0.15 -13.39
N ASP A 234 -2.19 -0.62 -12.87
CA ASP A 234 -0.85 -0.19 -13.28
C ASP A 234 -0.04 -1.27 -14.03
N TYR A 235 -0.49 -2.52 -14.03
CA TYR A 235 0.19 -3.68 -14.61
C TYR A 235 -0.72 -4.48 -15.54
N THR A 236 -0.09 -5.25 -16.43
CA THR A 236 -0.68 -6.22 -17.36
C THR A 236 0.19 -7.47 -17.39
N ASP A 237 -0.36 -8.60 -17.76
CA ASP A 237 0.38 -9.85 -17.83
C ASP A 237 1.58 -9.75 -18.80
N SER A 238 2.74 -10.25 -18.36
CA SER A 238 3.90 -10.42 -19.22
C SER A 238 3.75 -11.67 -20.06
N SER A 239 4.25 -11.61 -21.30
CA SER A 239 4.31 -12.80 -22.14
C SER A 239 5.45 -13.75 -21.75
N TRP A 240 6.34 -13.34 -20.84
CA TRP A 240 7.52 -14.12 -20.50
C TRP A 240 7.22 -15.30 -19.58
N HIS A 241 7.95 -16.40 -19.80
CA HIS A 241 7.94 -17.61 -18.98
C HIS A 241 9.36 -18.18 -18.93
N PRO A 242 9.80 -18.89 -17.86
CA PRO A 242 11.14 -19.46 -17.77
C PRO A 242 11.57 -20.32 -18.97
N VAL A 243 10.62 -21.03 -19.61
CA VAL A 243 10.88 -21.81 -20.84
C VAL A 243 11.43 -20.95 -22.00
N LYS A 244 11.10 -19.66 -22.04
CA LYS A 244 11.62 -18.72 -23.05
C LYS A 244 13.07 -18.27 -22.78
N GLY A 245 13.60 -18.59 -21.60
CA GLY A 245 14.97 -18.30 -21.20
C GLY A 245 15.24 -16.84 -20.82
N LEU A 246 16.44 -16.61 -20.31
CA LEU A 246 16.90 -15.32 -19.79
C LEU A 246 16.99 -14.22 -20.85
N GLN A 247 17.32 -14.55 -22.10
CA GLN A 247 17.40 -13.52 -23.15
C GLN A 247 16.03 -12.85 -23.37
N ALA A 248 14.95 -13.64 -23.39
CA ALA A 248 13.61 -13.09 -23.51
C ALA A 248 13.25 -12.19 -22.31
N LEU A 249 13.72 -12.54 -21.11
CA LEU A 249 13.53 -11.70 -19.91
C LEU A 249 14.27 -10.36 -20.04
N ILE A 250 15.50 -10.37 -20.56
CA ILE A 250 16.27 -9.15 -20.81
C ILE A 250 15.51 -8.22 -21.76
N GLU A 251 14.90 -8.74 -22.84
CA GLU A 251 14.10 -7.92 -23.78
C GLU A 251 12.85 -7.33 -23.10
N GLU A 252 12.18 -8.09 -22.25
CA GLU A 252 11.03 -7.63 -21.45
C GLU A 252 11.42 -6.49 -20.50
N ILE A 253 12.55 -6.66 -19.80
CA ILE A 253 13.11 -5.63 -18.92
C ILE A 253 13.56 -4.40 -19.70
N ARG A 254 13.81 -4.44 -21.02
CA ARG A 254 14.02 -3.20 -21.78
C ARG A 254 12.73 -2.41 -21.99
N GLN A 255 11.59 -3.10 -22.06
CA GLN A 255 10.31 -2.49 -22.39
C GLN A 255 9.59 -1.91 -21.19
N ALA A 256 9.56 -2.63 -20.06
CA ALA A 256 8.85 -2.20 -18.86
C ALA A 256 9.41 -2.82 -17.58
N SER A 257 8.99 -2.25 -16.45
CA SER A 257 9.32 -2.79 -15.13
C SER A 257 8.44 -4.01 -14.88
N LEU A 258 8.97 -5.04 -14.23
CA LEU A 258 8.25 -6.29 -14.01
C LEU A 258 8.06 -6.54 -12.51
N LEU A 259 6.92 -7.10 -12.13
CA LEU A 259 6.65 -7.67 -10.81
C LEU A 259 6.64 -9.19 -10.91
N ALA A 260 7.08 -9.85 -9.84
CA ALA A 260 7.03 -11.30 -9.68
C ALA A 260 6.54 -11.67 -8.29
N GLU A 261 5.81 -12.77 -8.20
CA GLU A 261 5.54 -13.48 -6.96
C GLU A 261 6.62 -14.55 -6.77
N ILE A 262 7.21 -14.62 -5.58
CA ILE A 262 8.22 -15.62 -5.23
C ILE A 262 7.87 -16.30 -3.91
N ASP A 263 8.31 -17.54 -3.77
CA ASP A 263 8.36 -18.23 -2.48
C ASP A 263 9.57 -17.72 -1.70
N TYR A 264 9.33 -16.92 -0.65
CA TYR A 264 10.40 -16.27 0.09
C TYR A 264 11.13 -17.23 1.03
N ASN A 265 10.49 -18.34 1.44
CA ASN A 265 11.10 -19.32 2.35
C ASN A 265 12.22 -20.13 1.69
N LEU A 266 12.26 -20.14 0.35
CA LEU A 266 13.30 -20.81 -0.42
C LEU A 266 14.58 -19.97 -0.59
N VAL A 267 14.57 -18.72 -0.12
CA VAL A 267 15.70 -17.80 -0.30
C VAL A 267 16.17 -17.19 1.02
N LYS A 268 17.49 -17.13 1.18
CA LYS A 268 18.16 -16.33 2.18
C LYS A 268 18.69 -15.06 1.53
N VAL A 269 18.14 -13.93 1.94
CA VAL A 269 18.62 -12.61 1.54
C VAL A 269 19.81 -12.23 2.43
N GLY A 270 20.96 -11.96 1.81
CA GLY A 270 22.21 -11.74 2.54
C GLY A 270 22.16 -10.47 3.41
N THR A 271 22.36 -10.63 4.72
CA THR A 271 22.61 -9.53 5.68
C THR A 271 24.09 -9.13 5.78
N GLY A 272 24.93 -9.63 4.87
CA GLY A 272 26.38 -9.38 4.82
C GLY A 272 26.77 -8.07 4.13
N GLN A 273 28.06 -7.85 3.87
CA GLN A 273 28.48 -6.69 3.06
C GLN A 273 27.98 -6.83 1.62
N PRO A 274 27.52 -5.73 0.98
CA PRO A 274 27.11 -5.74 -0.41
C PRO A 274 28.26 -6.18 -1.31
N ALA A 275 27.96 -7.07 -2.26
CA ALA A 275 28.92 -7.65 -3.18
C ALA A 275 29.36 -6.66 -4.28
N LEU A 276 28.50 -5.70 -4.63
CA LEU A 276 28.75 -4.70 -5.66
C LEU A 276 28.14 -3.36 -5.27
N HIS A 277 28.76 -2.29 -5.76
CA HIS A 277 28.20 -0.95 -5.72
C HIS A 277 28.14 -0.36 -7.13
N PHE A 278 26.99 0.20 -7.50
CA PHE A 278 26.90 1.10 -8.65
C PHE A 278 26.79 2.52 -8.14
N THR A 279 27.58 3.43 -8.71
CA THR A 279 27.52 4.87 -8.43
C THR A 279 27.68 5.61 -9.74
N GLU A 280 26.93 6.69 -9.94
CA GLU A 280 27.07 7.59 -11.09
C GLU A 280 27.15 9.03 -10.58
N ASN A 281 27.78 9.93 -11.32
CA ASN A 281 27.97 11.32 -10.87
C ASN A 281 26.63 11.98 -10.51
N GLY A 282 26.43 12.26 -9.22
CA GLY A 282 25.21 12.89 -8.68
C GLY A 282 24.14 11.92 -8.17
N GLU A 283 24.38 10.60 -8.20
CA GLU A 283 23.49 9.57 -7.65
C GLU A 283 24.27 8.54 -6.83
N ASP A 284 23.83 8.25 -5.60
CA ASP A 284 24.46 7.25 -4.71
C ASP A 284 24.32 5.81 -5.26
N GLY A 285 23.40 5.61 -6.22
CA GLY A 285 23.23 4.37 -6.99
C GLY A 285 22.76 3.18 -6.15
N TYR A 286 23.45 2.04 -6.22
CA TYR A 286 22.97 0.76 -5.69
C TYR A 286 23.98 0.00 -4.84
N SER A 287 23.48 -0.59 -3.74
CA SER A 287 24.18 -1.61 -2.95
C SER A 287 23.56 -2.98 -3.26
N ILE A 288 24.34 -3.89 -3.82
CA ILE A 288 23.83 -5.18 -4.33
C ILE A 288 24.21 -6.33 -3.39
N PHE A 289 23.21 -7.04 -2.89
CA PHE A 289 23.33 -8.21 -2.02
C PHE A 289 23.05 -9.47 -2.83
N ASN A 290 23.80 -10.54 -2.55
CA ASN A 290 23.53 -11.84 -3.16
C ASN A 290 22.42 -12.57 -2.41
N VAL A 291 21.56 -13.24 -3.16
CA VAL A 291 20.53 -14.14 -2.66
C VAL A 291 21.00 -15.57 -2.84
N MET A 292 20.84 -16.37 -1.79
CA MET A 292 21.23 -17.77 -1.77
C MET A 292 20.01 -18.64 -1.47
N LYS A 293 20.06 -19.91 -1.84
CA LYS A 293 19.05 -20.89 -1.46
C LYS A 293 19.13 -21.13 0.06
N THR A 294 17.99 -21.35 0.71
CA THR A 294 17.95 -21.83 2.09
C THR A 294 18.53 -23.25 2.21
N GLU A 295 19.10 -23.57 3.38
CA GLU A 295 19.70 -24.89 3.64
C GLU A 295 18.61 -25.95 3.91
N GLU A 296 17.48 -25.51 4.47
CA GLU A 296 16.30 -26.33 4.73
C GLU A 296 15.16 -25.83 3.83
N GLU A 297 14.65 -26.71 2.96
CA GLU A 297 13.45 -26.46 2.16
C GLU A 297 12.21 -26.69 3.03
N GLU A 298 11.95 -25.77 3.95
CA GLU A 298 10.60 -25.64 4.49
C GLU A 298 9.79 -24.89 3.44
N ALA A 299 9.09 -25.65 2.58
CA ALA A 299 8.09 -25.07 1.70
C ALA A 299 6.97 -24.48 2.57
N GLY A 300 7.13 -23.20 2.91
CA GLY A 300 6.22 -22.44 3.74
C GLY A 300 5.51 -21.41 2.89
N GLU A 301 4.24 -21.18 3.14
CA GLU A 301 3.26 -20.49 2.31
C GLU A 301 3.47 -18.97 2.19
N GLU A 302 4.68 -18.45 2.44
CA GLU A 302 4.97 -17.01 2.38
C GLU A 302 5.25 -16.57 0.94
N THR A 303 4.17 -16.26 0.24
CA THR A 303 4.26 -15.58 -1.06
C THR A 303 4.70 -14.14 -0.87
N HIS A 304 5.80 -13.77 -1.51
CA HIS A 304 6.34 -12.41 -1.47
C HIS A 304 6.41 -11.80 -2.87
N VAL A 305 6.33 -10.48 -2.95
CA VAL A 305 6.33 -9.74 -4.22
C VAL A 305 7.61 -8.94 -4.36
N ILE A 306 8.30 -9.16 -5.47
CA ILE A 306 9.53 -8.45 -5.82
C ILE A 306 9.37 -7.67 -7.12
N LYS A 307 10.16 -6.60 -7.25
CA LYS A 307 10.22 -5.81 -8.48
C LYS A 307 11.50 -6.12 -9.24
N ILE A 308 11.39 -6.73 -10.41
CA ILE A 308 12.54 -7.04 -11.26
C ILE A 308 12.98 -5.77 -12.00
N ILE A 309 14.27 -5.48 -11.91
CA ILE A 309 14.87 -4.27 -12.44
C ILE A 309 16.04 -4.54 -13.37
N GLY A 310 16.55 -5.77 -13.41
CA GLY A 310 17.67 -6.11 -14.25
C GLY A 310 17.87 -7.59 -14.45
N ALA A 311 18.69 -7.93 -15.44
CA ALA A 311 19.15 -9.26 -15.72
C ALA A 311 20.53 -9.22 -16.40
N GLU A 312 21.37 -10.22 -16.14
CA GLU A 312 22.71 -10.39 -16.72
C GLU A 312 22.90 -11.83 -17.18
N ARG A 313 23.32 -12.01 -18.43
CA ARG A 313 23.67 -13.32 -18.99
C ARG A 313 25.17 -13.59 -18.82
N MET A 314 25.52 -14.73 -18.22
CA MET A 314 26.88 -15.28 -18.25
C MET A 314 26.95 -16.55 -19.11
N GLN A 315 28.13 -17.16 -19.18
CA GLN A 315 28.38 -18.37 -19.98
C GLN A 315 27.70 -19.62 -19.40
N GLU A 316 27.64 -19.75 -18.06
CA GLU A 316 27.12 -20.95 -17.38
C GLU A 316 25.70 -20.75 -16.82
N ASP A 317 25.47 -19.67 -16.08
CA ASP A 317 24.16 -19.26 -15.56
C ASP A 317 24.07 -17.73 -15.54
N GLY A 318 22.86 -17.19 -15.61
CA GLY A 318 22.66 -15.74 -15.50
C GLY A 318 22.27 -15.29 -14.11
N TYR A 319 21.99 -13.99 -14.01
CA TYR A 319 21.50 -13.36 -12.80
C TYR A 319 20.27 -12.51 -13.09
N VAL A 320 19.38 -12.44 -12.12
CA VAL A 320 18.26 -11.51 -12.07
C VAL A 320 18.50 -10.54 -10.91
N TYR A 321 18.17 -9.27 -11.15
CA TYR A 321 18.29 -8.20 -10.16
C TYR A 321 16.91 -7.70 -9.80
N PHE A 322 16.60 -7.63 -8.51
CA PHE A 322 15.31 -7.17 -8.03
C PHE A 322 15.43 -6.25 -6.82
N ILE A 323 14.36 -5.49 -6.60
CA ILE A 323 14.15 -4.69 -5.40
C ILE A 323 13.07 -5.39 -4.58
N ASP A 324 13.33 -5.53 -3.29
CA ASP A 324 12.31 -5.88 -2.32
C ASP A 324 11.54 -4.61 -1.90
N PRO A 325 10.22 -4.55 -2.07
CA PRO A 325 9.39 -3.46 -1.56
C PRO A 325 9.51 -3.23 -0.04
N ASN A 326 9.94 -4.23 0.74
CA ASN A 326 10.12 -4.16 2.19
C ASN A 326 11.45 -3.52 2.60
N ASP A 327 12.41 -3.36 1.69
CA ASP A 327 13.67 -2.69 2.01
C ASP A 327 13.46 -1.18 2.20
N ALA A 328 13.92 -0.68 3.34
CA ALA A 328 14.02 0.76 3.55
C ALA A 328 15.02 1.35 2.55
N SER A 329 14.74 2.56 2.06
CA SER A 329 15.74 3.33 1.33
C SER A 329 15.70 4.80 1.74
N ALA A 330 16.87 5.34 2.09
CA ALA A 330 17.05 6.77 2.23
C ALA A 330 17.23 7.39 0.84
N PRO A 331 16.89 8.68 0.65
CA PRO A 331 17.16 9.37 -0.60
C PRO A 331 18.66 9.61 -0.88
N HIS A 332 19.48 9.67 0.18
CA HIS A 332 20.92 9.98 0.14
C HIS A 332 21.81 8.77 0.42
N GLU A 333 21.25 7.55 0.29
CA GLU A 333 21.98 6.31 0.44
C GLU A 333 21.77 5.46 -0.82
N PRO A 334 22.75 4.61 -1.20
CA PRO A 334 22.55 3.68 -2.29
C PRO A 334 21.35 2.78 -2.01
N ARG A 335 20.48 2.59 -3.00
CA ARG A 335 19.30 1.73 -2.86
C ARG A 335 19.72 0.26 -2.80
N VAL A 336 19.13 -0.49 -1.88
CA VAL A 336 19.33 -1.94 -1.76
C VAL A 336 18.72 -2.67 -2.95
N ILE A 337 19.51 -3.56 -3.54
CA ILE A 337 19.14 -4.48 -4.62
C ILE A 337 19.61 -5.88 -4.28
N HIS A 338 18.84 -6.86 -4.73
CA HIS A 338 19.15 -8.26 -4.61
C HIS A 338 19.54 -8.86 -5.95
N LYS A 339 20.60 -9.67 -5.95
CA LYS A 339 21.10 -10.43 -7.10
C LYS A 339 20.91 -11.91 -6.82
N ILE A 340 20.12 -12.58 -7.66
CA ILE A 340 19.79 -14.00 -7.56
C ILE A 340 20.22 -14.72 -8.84
N SER A 341 20.71 -15.96 -8.76
CA SER A 341 20.99 -16.74 -9.96
C SER A 341 19.70 -17.00 -10.74
N TYR A 342 19.80 -17.07 -12.07
CA TYR A 342 18.61 -17.27 -12.90
C TYR A 342 17.97 -18.64 -12.65
N SER A 343 18.79 -19.67 -12.43
CA SER A 343 18.34 -20.99 -11.98
C SER A 343 17.52 -20.93 -10.70
N LEU A 344 18.02 -20.26 -9.65
CA LEU A 344 17.32 -20.14 -8.37
C LEU A 344 16.07 -19.25 -8.51
N PHE A 345 16.14 -18.17 -9.29
CA PHE A 345 14.99 -17.33 -9.57
C PHE A 345 13.83 -18.12 -10.20
N CYS A 346 14.11 -18.98 -11.18
CA CYS A 346 13.08 -19.82 -11.78
C CYS A 346 12.52 -20.84 -10.80
N HIS A 347 13.36 -21.35 -9.88
CA HIS A 347 12.94 -22.33 -8.87
C HIS A 347 11.94 -21.76 -7.87
N VAL A 348 12.14 -20.52 -7.45
CA VAL A 348 11.32 -19.84 -6.43
C VAL A 348 10.17 -19.03 -7.00
N LEU A 349 10.07 -18.92 -8.33
CA LEU A 349 9.01 -18.19 -9.00
C LEU A 349 7.66 -18.89 -8.81
N LEU A 350 6.64 -18.10 -8.51
CA LEU A 350 5.26 -18.54 -8.40
C LEU A 350 4.45 -18.07 -9.60
N ASP A 351 3.50 -18.89 -10.02
CA ASP A 351 2.53 -18.51 -11.04
C ASP A 351 1.37 -17.70 -10.46
N GLU A 352 0.45 -17.29 -11.33
CA GLU A 352 -0.71 -16.50 -10.96
C GLU A 352 -1.67 -17.21 -9.97
N HIS A 353 -1.46 -18.50 -9.70
CA HIS A 353 -2.21 -19.30 -8.72
C HIS A 353 -1.42 -19.54 -7.42
N GLY A 354 -0.20 -19.02 -7.32
CA GLY A 354 0.68 -19.26 -6.17
C GLY A 354 1.38 -20.60 -6.21
N LEU A 355 1.41 -21.27 -7.36
CA LEU A 355 2.08 -22.55 -7.50
C LEU A 355 3.48 -22.35 -8.06
N SER A 356 4.44 -23.17 -7.59
CA SER A 356 5.79 -23.17 -8.16
C SER A 356 5.74 -23.41 -9.67
N VAL A 357 6.39 -22.52 -10.43
CA VAL A 357 6.43 -22.56 -11.89
C VAL A 357 7.07 -23.86 -12.41
N ASN A 358 7.87 -24.54 -11.60
CA ASN A 358 8.40 -25.86 -11.95
C ASN A 358 7.30 -26.86 -12.33
N LYS A 359 6.11 -26.75 -11.73
CA LYS A 359 4.94 -27.61 -12.03
C LYS A 359 4.33 -27.33 -13.41
N SER A 360 4.48 -26.11 -13.93
CA SER A 360 3.91 -25.67 -15.22
C SER A 360 4.92 -25.64 -16.37
N MET A 361 6.19 -26.00 -16.13
CA MET A 361 7.24 -26.06 -17.16
C MET A 361 6.93 -27.02 -18.33
N ALA A 362 6.08 -28.03 -18.09
CA ALA A 362 5.67 -29.01 -19.09
C ALA A 362 4.26 -28.78 -19.67
N ALA A 363 3.57 -27.71 -19.26
CA ALA A 363 2.21 -27.42 -19.72
C ALA A 363 2.18 -26.92 -21.16
N GLU A 364 1.11 -27.22 -21.90
CA GLU A 364 0.89 -26.70 -23.27
C GLU A 364 0.58 -25.19 -23.27
N LEU A 365 -0.03 -24.71 -22.19
CA LEU A 365 -0.31 -23.30 -21.94
C LEU A 365 0.40 -22.87 -20.67
N PHE A 366 1.27 -21.87 -20.79
CA PHE A 366 2.03 -21.36 -19.66
C PHE A 366 1.20 -20.32 -18.89
N PRO A 367 1.09 -20.46 -17.56
CA PRO A 367 0.41 -19.47 -16.73
C PRO A 367 1.21 -18.16 -16.70
N THR A 368 0.55 -17.07 -16.31
CA THR A 368 1.24 -15.80 -16.06
C THR A 368 2.14 -15.94 -14.84
N VAL A 369 3.40 -15.52 -14.97
CA VAL A 369 4.41 -15.58 -13.90
C VAL A 369 5.06 -14.22 -13.62
N LEU A 370 4.88 -13.25 -14.50
CA LEU A 370 5.37 -11.88 -14.35
C LEU A 370 4.29 -10.89 -14.77
N TYR A 371 4.23 -9.75 -14.08
CA TYR A 371 3.33 -8.65 -14.41
C TYR A 371 4.13 -7.45 -14.88
N ARG A 372 3.83 -6.97 -16.08
CA ARG A 372 4.50 -5.87 -16.77
C ARG A 372 3.79 -4.55 -16.48
N ALA A 373 4.54 -3.52 -16.06
CA ALA A 373 4.01 -2.18 -15.88
C ALA A 373 3.44 -1.66 -17.22
N LYS A 374 2.23 -1.09 -17.18
CA LYS A 374 1.62 -0.45 -18.34
C LYS A 374 2.47 0.74 -18.76
N LYS A 375 2.60 0.96 -20.08
CA LYS A 375 3.18 2.20 -20.59
C LYS A 375 2.24 3.33 -20.23
N GLU A 376 2.77 4.42 -19.67
CA GLU A 376 1.99 5.63 -19.48
C GLU A 376 1.50 6.12 -20.86
N ASP A 377 0.19 6.19 -21.06
CA ASP A 377 -0.39 6.96 -22.16
C ASP A 377 0.02 8.41 -21.92
N THR A 378 1.03 8.84 -22.66
CA THR A 378 1.54 10.21 -22.65
C THR A 378 0.53 11.20 -23.27
N ASP A 379 -0.63 10.71 -23.71
CA ASP A 379 -1.69 11.45 -24.40
C ASP A 379 -2.78 12.03 -23.50
N VAL A 380 -2.74 11.78 -22.19
CA VAL A 380 -3.51 12.62 -21.27
C VAL A 380 -2.74 13.92 -21.09
N VAL A 381 -2.87 14.82 -22.07
CA VAL A 381 -2.70 16.26 -21.85
C VAL A 381 -3.55 16.58 -20.63
N MET A 382 -2.89 16.70 -19.47
CA MET A 382 -3.56 16.99 -18.22
C MET A 382 -4.38 18.25 -18.44
N PRO A 383 -5.72 18.19 -18.38
CA PRO A 383 -6.48 19.43 -18.37
C PRO A 383 -6.01 20.16 -17.11
N ALA A 384 -5.40 21.33 -17.31
CA ALA A 384 -5.11 22.26 -16.24
C ALA A 384 -6.36 22.31 -15.35
N SER A 385 -6.15 22.19 -14.03
CA SER A 385 -7.20 22.23 -13.00
C SER A 385 -8.37 23.10 -13.44
N PRO A 386 -9.64 22.65 -13.28
CA PRO A 386 -10.80 23.36 -13.77
C PRO A 386 -10.67 24.83 -13.38
N ARG A 387 -10.42 25.70 -14.38
CA ARG A 387 -10.49 27.14 -14.19
C ARG A 387 -11.84 27.36 -13.56
N ARG A 388 -11.87 27.79 -12.29
CA ARG A 388 -13.11 28.17 -11.62
C ARG A 388 -13.78 29.15 -12.56
N SER A 389 -14.84 28.71 -13.23
CA SER A 389 -15.60 29.50 -14.17
C SER A 389 -15.87 30.82 -13.46
N LYS A 390 -15.43 31.93 -14.06
CA LYS A 390 -15.59 33.29 -13.54
C LYS A 390 -16.98 33.36 -12.91
N ARG A 391 -17.05 33.51 -11.58
CA ARG A 391 -18.30 33.93 -10.95
C ARG A 391 -18.70 35.20 -11.70
N LEU A 392 -19.77 35.09 -12.49
CA LEU A 392 -20.45 36.25 -13.05
C LEU A 392 -20.68 37.19 -11.87
N LEU A 393 -20.11 38.39 -12.02
CA LEU A 393 -20.23 39.49 -11.08
C LEU A 393 -21.71 39.66 -10.73
N SER A 394 -22.01 39.76 -9.44
CA SER A 394 -23.29 40.27 -8.95
C SER A 394 -23.64 41.61 -9.62
N PRO A 395 -24.93 41.95 -9.78
CA PRO A 395 -25.34 43.13 -10.55
C PRO A 395 -24.76 44.42 -9.96
N LYS A 396 -24.28 45.30 -10.83
CA LYS A 396 -23.88 46.67 -10.47
C LYS A 396 -25.09 47.42 -9.93
N ILE A 397 -24.99 47.91 -8.70
CA ILE A 397 -25.86 48.98 -8.20
C ILE A 397 -25.18 50.29 -8.60
N ASP A 398 -25.73 50.95 -9.62
CA ASP A 398 -25.32 52.28 -10.04
C ASP A 398 -25.75 53.30 -8.98
N SER A 399 -24.78 54.11 -8.56
CA SER A 399 -24.99 55.27 -7.72
C SER A 399 -25.45 56.45 -8.57
N LYS A 400 -26.65 56.97 -8.31
CA LYS A 400 -26.97 58.42 -8.31
C LYS A 400 -28.42 58.73 -7.94
N GLN A 401 -28.54 59.79 -7.13
CA GLN A 401 -29.70 60.59 -6.71
C GLN A 401 -30.45 60.17 -5.42
N ALA A 402 -30.36 61.07 -4.43
CA ALA A 402 -31.00 61.07 -3.10
C ALA A 402 -32.45 61.59 -3.17
N PRO A 403 -33.29 61.55 -2.10
CA PRO A 403 -33.07 62.34 -0.88
C PRO A 403 -33.45 61.68 0.47
N LEU A 404 -32.97 62.34 1.53
CA LEU A 404 -33.25 62.28 2.97
C LEU A 404 -34.63 61.77 3.42
N ALA A 405 -34.65 60.91 4.44
CA ALA A 405 -35.64 60.91 5.53
C ALA A 405 -35.11 60.14 6.76
N ASP A 406 -35.49 60.63 7.94
CA ASP A 406 -34.98 60.33 9.30
C ASP A 406 -35.14 58.88 9.78
N ASN A 407 -34.18 58.39 10.59
CA ASN A 407 -34.42 57.47 11.71
C ASN A 407 -33.14 57.21 12.53
N GLU A 408 -32.64 58.22 13.26
CA GLU A 408 -31.60 58.01 14.28
C GLU A 408 -32.14 57.44 15.61
N ASP A 409 -33.46 57.41 15.82
CA ASP A 409 -34.05 57.01 17.10
C ASP A 409 -34.18 55.48 17.32
N GLN A 410 -34.03 54.64 16.29
CA GLN A 410 -34.12 53.18 16.46
C GLN A 410 -32.82 52.50 16.89
N LYS A 411 -31.64 53.08 16.56
CA LYS A 411 -30.35 52.48 16.95
C LYS A 411 -29.94 52.79 18.40
N ALA A 412 -30.42 53.89 18.99
CA ALA A 412 -30.15 54.21 20.39
C ALA A 412 -30.90 53.30 21.37
N HIS A 413 -32.09 52.80 20.99
CA HIS A 413 -32.91 51.95 21.86
C HIS A 413 -32.41 50.49 21.93
N GLU A 414 -31.75 50.01 20.86
CA GLU A 414 -31.22 48.64 20.78
C GLU A 414 -29.89 48.46 21.53
N ILE A 415 -29.09 49.52 21.63
CA ILE A 415 -27.80 49.50 22.36
C ILE A 415 -28.03 49.62 23.87
N LYS A 416 -29.07 50.35 24.32
CA LYS A 416 -29.39 50.49 25.75
C LYS A 416 -29.91 49.18 26.37
N ASN A 417 -30.72 48.41 25.63
CA ASN A 417 -31.23 47.11 26.08
C ASN A 417 -30.17 46.01 26.16
N LYS A 418 -29.09 46.10 25.37
CA LYS A 418 -27.97 45.13 25.44
C LYS A 418 -27.00 45.40 26.60
N LYS A 419 -26.85 46.66 27.03
CA LYS A 419 -26.04 46.97 28.22
C LYS A 419 -26.74 46.60 29.52
N GLN A 420 -28.06 46.80 29.63
CA GLN A 420 -28.81 46.51 30.85
C GLN A 420 -28.88 45.01 31.18
N LYS A 421 -28.93 44.13 30.16
CA LYS A 421 -28.86 42.66 30.33
C LYS A 421 -27.48 42.13 30.74
N PHE A 422 -26.41 42.89 30.52
CA PHE A 422 -25.06 42.44 30.86
C PHE A 422 -24.68 42.80 32.30
N GLU A 423 -25.28 43.85 32.86
CA GLU A 423 -25.06 44.27 34.25
C GLU A 423 -25.89 43.43 35.26
N GLU A 424 -27.06 42.90 34.87
CA GLU A 424 -27.84 41.95 35.71
C GLU A 424 -27.15 40.59 35.89
N PHE A 425 -26.25 40.19 34.99
CA PHE A 425 -25.54 38.91 35.07
C PHE A 425 -24.30 38.94 35.99
N GLN A 426 -23.81 40.12 36.38
CA GLN A 426 -22.62 40.27 37.24
C GLN A 426 -22.93 40.47 38.73
N SER A 427 -24.21 40.58 39.13
CA SER A 427 -24.59 40.84 40.53
C SER A 427 -24.93 39.59 41.35
N TYR A 428 -24.87 38.38 40.79
CA TYR A 428 -25.08 37.14 41.54
C TYR A 428 -23.79 36.68 42.24
N LYS A 429 -23.58 37.15 43.49
CA LYS A 429 -22.71 36.48 44.47
C LYS A 429 -23.57 35.56 45.34
N PRO A 430 -23.28 34.25 45.45
CA PRO A 430 -23.88 33.44 46.49
C PRO A 430 -23.26 33.79 47.85
N SER A 431 -24.10 34.09 48.83
CA SER A 431 -23.77 34.13 50.25
C SER A 431 -23.42 32.72 50.75
N LEU A 432 -22.50 32.66 51.72
CA LEU A 432 -22.06 31.47 52.46
C LEU A 432 -23.20 30.61 53.01
#